data_AF-A6G7K3-F1
#
_entry.id   AF-A6G7K3-F1
#
_cell.length_a   1.000
_cell.length_b   1.000
_cell.length_c   1.000
_cell.angle_alpha   90.00
_cell.angle_beta   90.00
_cell.angle_gamma   90.00
#
_symmetry.space_group_name_H-M   'P 1'
#
loop_
_entity.id
_entity.type
_entity.pdbx_description
1 polymer ?
#
loop_
_entity_poly.entity_id
_entity_poly.type
_entity_poly.pdbx_seq_one_letter_code
_entity_poly.pdbx_strand_id
1 'polypeptide(L)'
;RELRARLLDALEIAATALASRVEARRDHEPLDEWQTFVNLRAEYVEAVSLGGVELRRLAFQDVHGPVCSLAVWLWNVRGEKAIANAMFQWLLDEAIVVDDAEAIRLQEKNVNCGV
;
A
#
# COMPACT_ATOMS: atom_id res chain seq x y z
N ARG A 1 3.34 20.69 14.19
CA ARG A 1 4.23 20.54 13.01
C ARG A 1 5.14 19.31 13.17
N GLU A 2 5.81 19.12 14.30
CA GLU A 2 6.71 17.96 14.53
C GLU A 2 6.02 16.60 14.53
N LEU A 3 4.83 16.46 15.13
CA LEU A 3 4.11 15.17 15.13
C LEU A 3 3.77 14.68 13.71
N ARG A 4 3.30 15.59 12.85
CA ARG A 4 2.98 15.30 11.44
C ARG A 4 4.21 14.85 10.66
N ALA A 5 5.35 15.52 10.85
CA ALA A 5 6.60 15.13 10.21
C ALA A 5 7.05 13.74 10.66
N ARG A 6 7.08 13.49 11.98
CA ARG A 6 7.47 12.18 12.52
C ARG A 6 6.61 11.01 12.03
N LEU A 7 5.30 11.22 11.86
CA LEU A 7 4.40 10.18 11.36
C LEU A 7 4.63 9.87 9.88
N LEU A 8 4.91 10.90 9.07
CA LEU A 8 5.32 10.68 7.67
C LEU A 8 6.67 9.98 7.59
N ASP A 9 7.65 10.41 8.38
CA ASP A 9 8.98 9.79 8.39
C ASP A 9 8.89 8.30 8.75
N ALA A 10 8.07 7.95 9.75
CA ALA A 10 7.83 6.56 10.13
C ALA A 10 7.18 5.76 9.00
N LEU A 11 6.16 6.33 8.35
CA LEU A 11 5.46 5.71 7.24
C LEU A 11 6.39 5.50 6.03
N GLU A 12 7.21 6.49 5.71
CA GLU A 12 8.19 6.42 4.62
C GLU A 12 9.24 5.33 4.88
N ILE A 13 9.72 5.20 6.12
CA ILE A 13 10.62 4.12 6.53
C ILE A 13 9.93 2.76 6.35
N ALA A 14 8.69 2.61 6.80
CA ALA A 14 7.94 1.36 6.67
C ALA A 14 7.66 1.01 5.20
N ALA A 15 7.30 1.98 4.37
CA ALA A 15 7.08 1.81 2.94
C ALA A 15 8.37 1.42 2.20
N THR A 16 9.50 2.04 2.55
CA THR A 16 10.83 1.72 2.01
C THR A 16 11.28 0.31 2.40
N ALA A 17 10.99 -0.09 3.65
CA ALA A 17 11.27 -1.44 4.12
C ALA A 17 10.44 -2.49 3.36
N LEU A 18 9.17 -2.19 3.09
CA LEU A 18 8.31 -3.05 2.27
C LEU A 18 8.83 -3.15 0.83
N ALA A 19 9.20 -2.04 0.20
CA ALA A 19 9.79 -2.04 -1.14
C ALA A 19 11.06 -2.91 -1.21
N SER A 20 11.97 -2.72 -0.25
CA SER A 20 13.20 -3.51 -0.15
C SER A 20 12.93 -5.00 0.03
N ARG A 21 11.88 -5.35 0.79
CA ARG A 21 11.45 -6.74 0.98
C ARG A 21 10.94 -7.37 -0.31
N VAL A 22 10.09 -6.66 -1.06
CA VAL A 22 9.58 -7.13 -2.36
C VAL A 22 10.73 -7.32 -3.36
N GLU A 23 11.67 -6.37 -3.43
CA GLU A 23 12.85 -6.47 -4.30
C GLU A 23 13.77 -7.64 -3.92
N ALA A 24 13.90 -7.94 -2.63
CA ALA A 24 14.66 -9.09 -2.17
C ALA A 24 14.04 -10.44 -2.56
N ARG A 25 12.75 -10.45 -2.99
CA ARG A 25 12.00 -11.64 -3.45
C ARG A 25 12.16 -12.84 -2.53
N ARG A 26 12.20 -12.60 -1.22
CA ARG A 26 12.25 -13.68 -0.24
C ARG A 26 10.87 -14.28 -0.11
N ASP A 27 10.80 -15.61 -0.25
CA ASP A 27 9.57 -16.38 -0.07
C ASP A 27 9.19 -16.48 1.40
N HIS A 28 8.63 -15.40 1.95
CA HIS A 28 7.97 -15.44 3.25
C HIS A 28 6.63 -16.16 3.15
N GLU A 29 6.06 -16.56 4.29
CA GLU A 29 4.72 -17.12 4.30
C GLU A 29 3.70 -16.04 3.86
N PRO A 30 2.67 -16.39 3.08
CA PRO A 30 1.69 -15.41 2.58
C PRO A 30 1.02 -14.59 3.70
N LEU A 31 0.81 -15.20 4.87
CA LEU A 31 0.26 -14.52 6.04
C LEU A 31 1.22 -13.49 6.64
N ASP A 32 2.54 -13.70 6.54
CA ASP A 32 3.53 -12.71 6.96
C ASP A 32 3.52 -11.47 6.05
N GLU A 33 3.34 -11.68 4.73
CA GLU A 33 3.18 -10.58 3.78
C GLU A 33 1.88 -9.80 4.04
N TRP A 34 0.79 -10.52 4.31
CA TRP A 34 -0.46 -9.89 4.72
C TRP A 34 -0.30 -9.09 6.01
N GLN A 35 0.34 -9.65 7.03
CA GLN A 35 0.57 -8.96 8.30
C GLN A 35 1.43 -7.71 8.12
N THR A 36 2.45 -7.78 7.26
CA THR A 36 3.30 -6.62 6.92
C THR A 36 2.48 -5.49 6.29
N PHE A 37 1.59 -5.83 5.35
CA PHE A 37 0.67 -4.86 4.76
C PHE A 37 -0.32 -4.27 5.79
N VAL A 38 -0.90 -5.11 6.66
CA VAL A 38 -1.84 -4.65 7.70
C VAL A 38 -1.17 -3.66 8.65
N ASN A 39 0.09 -3.90 9.03
CA ASN A 39 0.85 -2.99 9.89
C ASN A 39 1.09 -1.64 9.20
N LEU A 40 1.57 -1.65 7.94
CA LEU A 40 1.75 -0.43 7.15
C LEU A 40 0.44 0.35 7.00
N ARG A 41 -0.67 -0.36 6.73
CA ARG A 41 -1.99 0.25 6.62
C ARG A 41 -2.44 0.89 7.94
N ALA A 42 -2.14 0.28 9.09
CA ALA A 42 -2.45 0.86 10.39
C ALA A 42 -1.68 2.17 10.63
N GLU A 43 -0.38 2.19 10.32
CA GLU A 43 0.45 3.40 10.39
C GLU A 43 -0.04 4.49 9.44
N TYR A 44 -0.43 4.12 8.22
CA TYR A 44 -1.05 5.02 7.25
C TYR A 44 -2.33 5.65 7.84
N VAL A 45 -3.25 4.83 8.36
CA VAL A 45 -4.53 5.30 8.93
C VAL A 45 -4.28 6.26 10.09
N GLU A 46 -3.32 5.95 10.97
CA GLU A 46 -2.95 6.83 12.08
C GLU A 46 -2.44 8.18 11.55
N ALA A 47 -1.50 8.17 10.60
CA ALA A 47 -0.96 9.38 10.00
C ALA A 47 -2.07 10.26 9.40
N VAL A 48 -2.92 9.69 8.53
CA VAL A 48 -3.94 10.46 7.80
C VAL A 48 -5.07 10.96 8.70
N SER A 49 -5.37 10.26 9.79
CA SER A 49 -6.35 10.72 10.79
C SER A 49 -5.96 12.03 11.46
N LEU A 50 -4.65 12.31 11.56
CA LEU A 50 -4.10 13.48 12.24
C LEU A 50 -3.82 14.67 11.31
N GLY A 51 -3.75 14.46 9.99
CA GLY A 51 -3.37 15.50 9.03
C GLY A 51 -4.35 15.78 7.90
N GLY A 52 -5.48 15.07 7.83
CA GLY A 52 -6.52 15.32 6.83
C GLY A 52 -6.08 15.00 5.39
N VAL A 53 -6.84 15.51 4.41
CA VAL A 53 -6.71 15.10 2.99
C VAL A 53 -5.35 15.43 2.37
N GLU A 54 -4.74 16.57 2.71
CA GLU A 54 -3.43 16.94 2.16
C GLU A 54 -2.32 16.01 2.67
N LEU A 55 -2.41 15.56 3.92
CA LEU A 55 -1.49 14.55 4.42
C LEU A 55 -1.78 13.18 3.78
N ARG A 56 -3.05 12.85 3.57
CA ARG A 56 -3.48 11.62 2.93
C ARG A 56 -2.90 11.46 1.53
N ARG A 57 -2.87 12.55 0.75
CA ARG A 57 -2.22 12.58 -0.58
C ARG A 57 -0.74 12.24 -0.51
N LEU A 58 0.01 12.91 0.37
CA LEU A 58 1.45 12.68 0.54
C LEU A 58 1.72 11.24 1.01
N ALA A 59 1.04 10.81 2.06
CA ALA A 59 1.16 9.45 2.59
C ALA A 59 0.82 8.39 1.53
N PHE A 60 -0.17 8.66 0.66
CA PHE A 60 -0.56 7.73 -0.39
C PHE A 60 0.53 7.57 -1.46
N GLN A 61 1.22 8.65 -1.82
CA GLN A 61 2.35 8.61 -2.75
C GLN A 61 3.47 7.70 -2.25
N ASP A 62 3.74 7.70 -0.94
CA ASP A 62 4.79 6.89 -0.33
C ASP A 62 4.44 5.40 -0.31
N VAL A 63 3.16 5.05 -0.07
CA VAL A 63 2.73 3.66 0.12
C VAL A 63 2.23 2.98 -1.16
N HIS A 64 1.70 3.73 -2.14
CA HIS A 64 1.06 3.14 -3.32
C HIS A 64 2.02 2.23 -4.09
N GLY A 65 3.23 2.72 -4.40
CA GLY A 65 4.23 1.95 -5.16
C GLY A 65 4.60 0.63 -4.46
N PRO A 66 5.11 0.66 -3.23
CA PRO A 66 5.50 -0.55 -2.50
C PRO A 66 4.37 -1.57 -2.33
N VAL A 67 3.16 -1.14 -1.98
CA VAL A 67 2.01 -2.04 -1.81
C VAL A 67 1.56 -2.61 -3.15
N CYS A 68 1.52 -1.80 -4.22
CA CYS A 68 1.16 -2.28 -5.55
C CYS A 68 2.18 -3.31 -6.06
N SER A 69 3.48 -3.08 -5.84
CA SER A 69 4.53 -4.02 -6.19
C SER A 69 4.41 -5.35 -5.42
N LEU A 70 4.12 -5.29 -4.12
CA LEU A 70 3.86 -6.50 -3.32
C LEU A 70 2.67 -7.28 -3.88
N ALA A 71 1.54 -6.60 -4.12
CA ALA A 71 0.33 -7.22 -4.63
C ALA A 71 0.56 -7.87 -6.02
N VAL A 72 1.29 -7.19 -6.91
CA VAL A 72 1.67 -7.73 -8.22
C VAL A 72 2.58 -8.96 -8.09
N TRP A 73 3.55 -8.95 -7.18
CA TRP A 73 4.41 -10.11 -6.92
C TRP A 73 3.63 -11.29 -6.36
N LEU A 74 2.78 -11.05 -5.36
CA LEU A 74 1.89 -12.05 -4.79
C LEU A 74 0.97 -12.66 -5.85
N TRP A 75 0.42 -11.84 -6.74
CA TRP A 75 -0.44 -12.27 -7.82
C TRP A 75 0.29 -13.10 -8.89
N ASN A 76 1.32 -12.53 -9.50
CA ASN A 76 1.95 -13.08 -10.70
C ASN A 76 2.95 -14.21 -10.40
N VAL A 77 3.64 -14.13 -9.26
CA VAL A 77 4.74 -15.05 -8.94
C VAL A 77 4.31 -16.08 -7.91
N ARG A 78 3.64 -15.65 -6.85
CA ARG A 78 3.27 -16.53 -5.73
C ARG A 78 1.90 -17.20 -5.91
N GLY A 79 1.05 -16.70 -6.78
CA GLY A 79 -0.31 -17.21 -6.99
C GLY A 79 -1.32 -16.87 -5.88
N GLU A 80 -0.96 -15.97 -4.97
CA GLU A 80 -1.76 -15.58 -3.79
C GLU A 80 -2.80 -14.51 -4.15
N LYS A 81 -3.70 -14.87 -5.08
CA LYS A 81 -4.64 -13.94 -5.72
C LYS A 81 -5.59 -13.23 -4.75
N ALA A 82 -6.09 -13.95 -3.75
CA ALA A 82 -7.03 -13.39 -2.77
C ALA A 82 -6.37 -12.28 -1.93
N ILE A 83 -5.13 -12.51 -1.48
CA ILE A 83 -4.36 -11.54 -0.70
C ILE A 83 -4.00 -10.32 -1.55
N ALA A 84 -3.51 -10.55 -2.77
CA ALA A 84 -3.19 -9.48 -3.71
C ALA A 84 -4.44 -8.63 -4.06
N ASN A 85 -5.60 -9.25 -4.31
CA ASN A 85 -6.82 -8.53 -4.62
C ASN A 85 -7.29 -7.64 -3.47
N ALA A 86 -7.17 -8.09 -2.22
CA ALA A 86 -7.48 -7.26 -1.07
C ALA A 86 -6.60 -5.99 -0.99
N MET A 87 -5.33 -6.10 -1.37
CA MET A 87 -4.43 -4.94 -1.47
C MET A 87 -4.81 -4.01 -2.62
N PHE A 88 -5.13 -4.54 -3.80
CA PHE A 88 -5.58 -3.73 -4.95
C PHE A 88 -6.87 -2.96 -4.63
N GLN A 89 -7.82 -3.61 -3.95
CA GLN A 89 -9.06 -2.96 -3.55
C GLN A 89 -8.80 -1.79 -2.58
N TRP A 90 -7.92 -1.99 -1.60
CA TRP A 90 -7.54 -0.91 -0.68
C TRP A 90 -6.83 0.25 -1.42
N LEU A 91 -5.93 -0.06 -2.35
CA LEU A 91 -5.26 0.97 -3.16
C LEU A 91 -6.26 1.75 -4.03
N LEU A 92 -7.26 1.07 -4.60
CA LEU A 92 -8.33 1.71 -5.38
C LEU A 92 -9.15 2.66 -4.49
N ASP A 93 -9.58 2.19 -3.31
CA ASP A 93 -10.37 2.99 -2.38
C ASP A 93 -9.61 4.25 -1.96
N GLU A 94 -8.32 4.15 -1.63
CA GLU A 94 -7.51 5.31 -1.26
C GLU A 94 -7.25 6.24 -2.46
N ALA A 95 -6.99 5.70 -3.66
CA ALA A 95 -6.81 6.50 -4.88
C ALA A 95 -8.04 7.37 -5.19
N ILE A 96 -9.25 6.83 -4.97
CA ILE A 96 -10.51 7.56 -5.09
C ILE A 96 -10.59 8.69 -4.08
N VAL A 97 -10.21 8.44 -2.81
CA VAL A 97 -10.27 9.47 -1.76
C VAL A 97 -9.27 10.60 -2.02
N VAL A 98 -8.08 10.30 -2.53
CA VAL A 98 -7.06 11.33 -2.81
C VAL A 98 -7.21 12.01 -4.17
N ASP A 99 -8.13 11.54 -5.00
CA ASP A 99 -8.40 11.98 -6.38
C ASP A 99 -7.21 11.76 -7.34
N ASP A 100 -6.54 10.61 -7.22
CA ASP A 100 -5.44 10.21 -8.11
C ASP A 100 -5.97 9.42 -9.31
N ALA A 101 -6.24 10.13 -10.40
CA ALA A 101 -6.83 9.55 -11.61
C ALA A 101 -5.95 8.47 -12.27
N GLU A 102 -4.63 8.51 -12.11
CA GLU A 102 -3.75 7.48 -12.68
C GLU A 102 -3.80 6.21 -11.85
N ALA A 103 -3.69 6.34 -10.52
CA ALA A 103 -3.82 5.21 -9.60
C ALA A 103 -5.20 4.57 -9.70
N ILE A 104 -6.28 5.35 -9.80
CA ILE A 104 -7.65 4.81 -10.00
C ILE A 104 -7.67 3.89 -11.23
N ARG A 105 -7.25 4.37 -12.41
CA ARG A 105 -7.28 3.58 -13.65
C ARG A 105 -6.45 2.31 -13.54
N LEU A 106 -5.28 2.39 -12.91
CA LEU A 106 -4.42 1.24 -12.69
C LEU A 106 -5.09 0.20 -11.79
N GLN A 107 -5.64 0.63 -10.66
CA GLN A 107 -6.20 -0.29 -9.67
C GLN A 107 -7.56 -0.85 -10.10
N GLU A 108 -8.40 -0.10 -10.82
CA GLU A 108 -9.60 -0.64 -11.45
C GLU A 108 -9.29 -1.82 -12.36
N LYS A 109 -8.21 -1.71 -13.16
CA LYS A 109 -7.74 -2.83 -14.00
C LYS A 109 -7.30 -4.01 -13.15
N ASN A 110 -6.51 -3.79 -12.09
CA ASN A 110 -5.99 -4.85 -11.24
C ASN A 110 -7.11 -5.59 -10.48
N VAL A 111 -8.07 -4.86 -9.91
CA VAL A 111 -9.24 -5.43 -9.22
C VAL A 111 -10.10 -6.25 -10.19
N ASN A 112 -10.36 -5.74 -11.39
CA ASN A 112 -11.18 -6.45 -12.38
C ASN A 112 -10.52 -7.75 -12.90
N CYS A 113 -9.19 -7.86 -12.85
CA CYS A 113 -8.49 -9.11 -13.17
C CYS A 113 -8.70 -10.22 -12.13
N GLY A 114 -9.19 -9.88 -10.93
CA GLY A 114 -9.37 -10.83 -9.82
C GLY A 114 -10.80 -11.23 -9.48
N VAL A 115 -11.76 -10.86 -10.33
CA VAL A 115 -13.15 -11.33 -10.28
C VAL A 115 -13.33 -12.60 -11.11
#